data_AF-A0A9D2X6Z9-F1
#
_entry.id   AF-A0A9D2X6Z9-F1
#
_cell.length_a   1.000
_cell.length_b   1.000
_cell.length_c   1.000
_cell.angle_alpha   90.00
_cell.angle_beta   90.00
_cell.angle_gamma   90.00
#
_symmetry.space_group_name_H-M   'P 1'
#
loop_
_entity.id
_entity.type
_entity.pdbx_description
1 polymer ?
#
loop_
_entity_poly.entity_id
_entity_poly.type
_entity_poly.pdbx_seq_one_letter_code
_entity_poly.pdbx_strand_id
1 'polypeptide(L)' 'MNIYDTKTVRCIECGKNIGEVDYDAEIIRPKCGQCSNPIPSAEDKFQYSVTAIKSHLKH' A
#
# COMPACT_ATOMS: atom_id res chain seq x y z
N MET A 1 -10.15 -14.82 19.45
CA MET A 1 -9.20 -14.48 18.37
C MET A 1 -7.98 -15.34 18.58
N ASN A 2 -7.57 -16.15 17.59
CA ASN A 2 -6.35 -16.95 17.67
C ASN A 2 -5.23 -16.15 16.99
N ILE A 3 -4.05 -16.02 17.60
CA ILE A 3 -2.93 -15.24 17.05
C ILE A 3 -2.33 -15.83 15.77
N TYR A 4 -2.79 -17.03 15.38
CA TYR A 4 -2.40 -17.71 14.14
C TYR A 4 -3.48 -17.63 13.06
N ASP A 5 -4.58 -16.92 13.32
CA ASP A 5 -5.64 -16.75 12.32
C ASP A 5 -5.15 -15.79 11.24
N THR A 6 -5.22 -16.22 9.98
CA THR A 6 -4.89 -15.41 8.82
C THR A 6 -6.16 -15.07 8.06
N LYS A 7 -6.18 -13.88 7.45
CA LYS A 7 -7.25 -13.48 6.52
C LYS A 7 -6.70 -13.33 5.12
N THR A 8 -7.49 -13.76 4.14
CA THR A 8 -7.16 -13.58 2.73
C THR A 8 -7.29 -12.13 2.32
N VAL A 9 -6.26 -11.60 1.67
CA VAL A 9 -6.25 -10.26 1.10
C VAL A 9 -6.67 -10.32 -0.36
N ARG A 10 -7.70 -9.54 -0.71
CA ARG A 10 -8.17 -9.43 -2.10
C ARG A 10 -7.91 -8.04 -2.65
N CYS A 11 -7.56 -7.99 -3.93
CA CYS A 11 -7.43 -6.73 -4.64
C CYS A 11 -8.77 -6.00 -4.66
N ILE A 12 -8.77 -4.73 -4.28
CA ILE A 12 -10.00 -3.92 -4.27
C ILE A 12 -10.54 -3.66 -5.69
N GLU A 13 -9.67 -3.66 -6.70
CA GLU A 13 -10.04 -3.35 -8.09
C GLU A 13 -10.59 -4.57 -8.85
N CYS A 14 -9.96 -5.74 -8.68
CA CYS A 14 -10.27 -6.93 -9.48
C CYS A 14 -10.66 -8.17 -8.67
N GLY A 15 -10.68 -8.08 -7.33
CA GLY A 15 -11.06 -9.19 -6.44
C GLY A 15 -10.06 -10.35 -6.37
N LYS A 16 -8.97 -10.33 -7.14
CA LYS A 16 -7.95 -11.39 -7.13
C LYS A 16 -7.35 -11.56 -5.73
N ASN A 17 -7.10 -12.80 -5.36
CA ASN A 17 -6.33 -13.13 -4.17
C ASN A 17 -4.89 -12.62 -4.34
N ILE A 18 -4.42 -11.81 -3.39
CA ILE A 18 -3.07 -11.26 -3.32
C ILE A 18 -2.19 -12.12 -2.39
N GLY A 19 -2.80 -12.70 -1.35
CA GLY A 19 -2.09 -13.46 -0.32
C GLY A 19 -2.88 -13.50 0.99
N GLU A 20 -2.18 -13.81 2.07
CA GLU A 20 -2.73 -13.92 3.42
C GLU A 20 -1.92 -13.05 4.38
N VAL A 21 -2.60 -12.45 5.35
CA VAL A 21 -1.97 -11.68 6.43
C VAL A 21 -2.59 -12.06 7.76
N ASP A 22 -1.92 -11.74 8.85
CA ASP A 22 -2.46 -11.90 10.19
C ASP A 22 -3.81 -11.21 10.31
N TYR A 23 -4.73 -11.83 11.03
CA TYR A 23 -6.09 -11.32 11.15
C TYR A 23 -6.13 -9.89 11.71
N ASP A 24 -5.22 -9.57 12.64
CA ASP A 24 -5.09 -8.26 13.28
C ASP A 24 -4.39 -7.20 12.41
N ALA A 25 -3.83 -7.57 11.24
CA ALA A 25 -3.17 -6.62 10.36
C ALA A 25 -4.18 -5.65 9.71
N GLU A 26 -3.91 -4.35 9.79
CA GLU A 26 -4.67 -3.34 9.05
C GLU A 26 -4.17 -3.27 7.60
N ILE A 27 -5.10 -3.34 6.63
CA ILE A 27 -4.77 -3.31 5.21
C ILE A 27 -5.50 -2.13 4.58
N ILE A 28 -4.74 -1.19 4.02
CA ILE A 28 -5.30 0.00 3.37
C ILE A 28 -5.14 -0.15 1.86
N ARG A 29 -6.27 -0.12 1.14
CA ARG A 29 -6.33 -0.13 -0.34
C ARG A 29 -5.42 -1.19 -1.02
N PRO A 30 -5.56 -2.49 -0.70
CA PRO A 30 -4.71 -3.52 -1.30
C PRO A 30 -4.96 -3.64 -2.82
N LYS A 31 -3.87 -3.62 -3.59
CA LYS A 31 -3.88 -3.80 -5.06
C LYS A 31 -2.93 -4.91 -5.48
N CYS A 32 -3.34 -5.73 -6.44
CA CYS A 32 -2.48 -6.76 -7.02
C CYS A 32 -1.52 -6.13 -8.03
N GLY A 33 -0.41 -6.81 -8.36
CA GLY A 33 0.61 -6.27 -9.27
C GLY A 33 0.13 -5.84 -10.66
N GLN A 34 -1.02 -6.33 -11.12
CA GLN A 34 -1.64 -5.89 -12.38
C GLN A 34 -2.50 -4.64 -12.25
N CYS A 35 -3.09 -4.41 -11.06
CA CYS A 35 -3.92 -3.24 -10.77
C CYS A 35 -3.14 -2.13 -10.06
N SER A 36 -1.96 -2.45 -9.52
CA SER A 36 -1.02 -1.48 -9.00
C SER A 36 -0.48 -0.65 -10.16
N ASN A 37 -0.89 0.62 -10.21
CA ASN A 37 -0.29 1.56 -11.12
C ASN A 37 1.03 2.05 -10.50
N PRO A 38 2.21 1.83 -11.12
CA PRO A 38 3.48 2.30 -10.60
C PRO A 38 3.60 3.83 -10.65
N ILE A 39 2.68 4.51 -11.32
CA ILE A 39 2.60 5.95 -11.34
C ILE A 39 1.89 6.41 -10.07
N PRO A 40 2.56 7.14 -9.16
CA PRO A 40 1.90 7.70 -7.98
C PRO A 40 0.73 8.56 -8.44
N SER A 41 -0.43 8.38 -7.80
CA SER A 41 -1.57 9.27 -7.98
C SER A 41 -1.13 10.71 -7.70
N ALA A 42 -1.81 11.70 -8.29
CA ALA A 42 -1.44 13.11 -8.12
C ALA A 42 -1.35 13.53 -6.63
N GLU A 43 -2.09 12.86 -5.75
CA GLU A 43 -2.04 12.99 -4.29
C GLU A 43 -0.72 12.50 -3.66
N ASP A 44 -0.14 11.39 -4.14
CA ASP A 44 1.14 10.83 -3.67
C ASP A 44 2.35 11.65 -4.16
N LYS A 45 2.23 12.37 -5.29
CA LYS A 45 3.32 13.19 -5.85
C LYS A 45 3.75 14.34 -4.94
N PHE A 46 2.83 14.90 -4.14
CA PHE A 46 3.15 16.03 -3.27
C PHE A 46 4.04 15.61 -2.09
N GLN A 47 3.81 14.43 -1.51
CA GLN A 47 4.62 13.96 -0.38
C GLN A 47 6.06 13.61 -0.79
N TYR A 48 6.24 13.05 -1.99
CA TYR A 48 7.58 12.72 -2.50
C TYR A 48 8.43 13.97 -2.76
N SER A 49 7.84 15.01 -3.36
CA SER A 49 8.54 16.25 -3.70
C SER A 49 8.90 17.08 -2.46
N VAL A 50 8.05 17.12 -1.43
CA VAL A 50 8.37 17.79 -0.14
C VAL A 50 9.54 17.11 0.58
N THR A 51 9.64 15.78 0.50
CA THR A 51 10.73 15.03 1.14
C THR A 51 12.07 15.25 0.42
N ALA A 52 12.06 15.25 -0.92
CA ALA A 52 13.25 15.51 -1.74
C ALA A 52 13.81 16.94 -1.56
N ILE A 53 12.94 17.94 -1.36
CA ILE A 53 13.38 19.33 -1.12
C ILE A 53 13.97 19.49 0.29
N LYS A 54 13.40 18.82 1.30
CA LYS A 54 13.93 18.85 2.67
C LYS A 54 15.35 18.26 2.79
N SER A 55 15.73 17.28 1.96
CA SER A 55 17.08 16.73 1.96
C SER A 55 18.15 17.68 1.39
N HIS A 56 17.76 18.65 0.55
CA HIS A 56 18.69 19.62 -0.04
C HIS A 56 18.83 20.94 0.74
N LEU A 57 17.98 21.19 1.74
CA LEU A 57 18.03 22.38 2.61
C LEU A 57 18.77 22.14 3.94
N LYS A 58 19.35 20.95 4.13
CA LYS A 58 20.22 20.63 5.28
C LYS A 58 21.72 20.83 4.96
N HIS A 59 22.05 21.91 4.24
CA HIS A 59 23.43 22.37 4.06
C HIS A 59 23.50 23.87 4.26
#